data_AF-A0A2G0Q885-F1
#
_entry.id   AF-A0A2G0Q885-F1
#
_cell.length_a   1.000
_cell.length_b   1.000
_cell.length_c   1.000
_cell.angle_alpha   90.00
_cell.angle_beta   90.00
_cell.angle_gamma   90.00
#
_symmetry.space_group_name_H-M   'P 1'
#
loop_
_entity.id
_entity.type
_entity.pdbx_description
1 polymer ?
#
loop_
_entity_poly.entity_id
_entity_poly.type
_entity_poly.pdbx_seq_one_letter_code
_entity_poly.pdbx_strand_id
1 'polypeptide(L)'
;MECSSDVADILSHICTIHGHLPTGSRISMPLAYWANCRMFSELEQLAIKHNVTMTLYVDDLTFSGNHVNPLFKSITRQIIERHGHQMHPTKTKLYRGKEPKLVTGIVIKDEIVFVRNEQRMKLVSDITCWKSIKDIPNAINMQITLTLLGRLYALSSIDPKFKDRARTIKANTQK
;
A
#
# COMPACT_ATOMS: atom_id res chain seq x y z
N MET A 1 -10.21 -24.68 2.71
CA MET A 1 -10.08 -25.63 1.58
C MET A 1 -10.55 -26.97 2.08
N GLU A 2 -11.42 -27.62 1.33
CA GLU A 2 -11.93 -28.95 1.66
C GLU A 2 -11.02 -30.03 1.06
N CYS A 3 -9.72 -29.97 1.35
CA CYS A 3 -8.76 -30.99 0.95
C CYS A 3 -8.12 -31.63 2.18
N SER A 4 -7.73 -32.90 2.05
CA SER A 4 -7.05 -33.65 3.10
C SER A 4 -5.67 -33.06 3.40
N SER A 5 -5.16 -33.29 4.61
CA SER A 5 -3.93 -32.65 5.11
C SER A 5 -2.68 -33.02 4.29
N ASP A 6 -2.62 -34.24 3.78
CA ASP A 6 -1.57 -34.75 2.89
C ASP A 6 -1.54 -34.01 1.55
N VAL A 7 -2.71 -33.79 0.93
CA VAL A 7 -2.83 -33.03 -0.32
C VAL A 7 -2.44 -31.58 -0.08
N ALA A 8 -2.87 -30.98 1.03
CA ALA A 8 -2.49 -29.62 1.39
C ALA A 8 -0.97 -29.47 1.58
N ASP A 9 -0.32 -30.46 2.19
CA ASP A 9 1.12 -30.47 2.41
C ASP A 9 1.89 -30.54 1.08
N ILE A 10 1.52 -31.46 0.18
CA ILE A 10 2.12 -31.57 -1.16
C ILE A 10 1.95 -30.28 -1.95
N LEU A 11 0.74 -29.69 -1.94
CA LEU A 11 0.48 -28.41 -2.61
C LEU A 11 1.33 -27.29 -2.03
N SER A 12 1.56 -27.27 -0.71
CA SER A 12 2.41 -26.27 -0.08
C SER A 12 3.86 -26.34 -0.59
N HIS A 13 4.40 -27.55 -0.79
CA HIS A 13 5.73 -27.77 -1.35
C HIS A 13 5.82 -27.35 -2.83
N ILE A 14 4.78 -27.62 -3.63
CA ILE A 14 4.71 -27.21 -5.04
C ILE A 14 4.62 -25.68 -5.15
N CYS A 15 3.88 -25.04 -4.25
CA CYS A 15 3.64 -23.59 -4.27
C CYS A 15 4.76 -22.76 -3.61
N THR A 16 5.79 -23.38 -3.04
CA THR A 16 6.89 -22.69 -2.35
C THR A 16 8.23 -23.06 -2.96
N ILE A 17 9.19 -22.14 -2.84
CA ILE A 17 10.59 -22.35 -3.20
C ILE A 17 11.41 -22.07 -1.95
N HIS A 18 12.17 -23.07 -1.49
CA HIS A 18 12.95 -23.00 -0.25
C HIS A 18 12.12 -22.58 0.98
N GLY A 19 10.86 -23.04 1.08
CA GLY A 19 9.96 -22.69 2.18
C GLY A 19 9.39 -21.27 2.12
N HIS A 20 9.60 -20.55 1.01
CA HIS A 20 9.07 -19.21 0.79
C HIS A 20 8.11 -19.16 -0.40
N LEU A 21 7.11 -18.28 -0.31
CA LEU A 21 6.24 -18.03 -1.45
C LEU A 21 7.01 -17.29 -2.56
N PRO A 22 6.93 -17.74 -3.82
CA PRO A 22 7.65 -17.11 -4.93
C PRO A 22 7.11 -15.70 -5.20
N THR A 23 7.99 -14.72 -5.37
CA THR A 23 7.59 -13.36 -5.74
C THR A 23 7.14 -13.31 -7.20
N GLY A 24 6.04 -12.60 -7.48
CA GLY A 24 5.49 -12.45 -8.84
C GLY A 24 4.50 -13.54 -9.27
N SER A 25 4.34 -14.64 -8.51
CA SER A 25 3.29 -15.63 -8.80
C SER A 25 1.92 -15.14 -8.34
N ARG A 26 0.88 -15.43 -9.15
CA ARG A 26 -0.51 -15.05 -8.85
C ARG A 26 -1.07 -15.75 -7.62
N ILE A 27 -0.55 -16.94 -7.28
CA ILE A 27 -1.03 -17.73 -6.13
C ILE A 27 -0.42 -17.26 -4.81
N SER A 28 0.74 -16.60 -4.85
CA SER A 28 1.47 -16.20 -3.64
C SER A 28 0.66 -15.23 -2.77
N MET A 29 -0.08 -14.31 -3.40
CA MET A 29 -0.84 -13.30 -2.67
C MET A 29 -1.99 -13.92 -1.85
N PRO A 30 -2.89 -14.73 -2.45
CA PRO A 30 -3.88 -15.49 -1.67
C PRO A 30 -3.25 -16.41 -0.62
N LEU A 31 -2.18 -17.14 -0.96
CA LEU A 31 -1.55 -18.07 -0.03
C LEU A 31 -0.95 -17.35 1.18
N ALA A 32 -0.32 -16.19 0.98
CA ALA A 32 0.20 -15.36 2.06
C ALA A 32 -0.92 -14.92 3.01
N TYR A 33 -2.10 -14.58 2.50
CA TYR A 33 -3.26 -14.26 3.33
C TYR A 33 -3.73 -15.48 4.13
N TRP A 34 -3.96 -16.62 3.45
CA TRP A 34 -4.48 -17.83 4.09
C TRP A 34 -3.53 -18.43 5.12
N ALA A 35 -2.22 -18.40 4.88
CA ALA A 35 -1.22 -18.83 5.85
C ALA A 35 -1.28 -17.99 7.15
N ASN A 36 -1.70 -16.72 7.05
CA ASN A 36 -1.72 -15.76 8.15
C ASN A 36 -3.12 -15.44 8.67
N CYS A 37 -4.17 -16.10 8.17
CA CYS A 37 -5.56 -15.73 8.47
C CYS A 37 -5.88 -15.86 9.97
N ARG A 38 -5.27 -16.82 10.67
CA ARG A 38 -5.42 -17.00 12.12
C ARG A 38 -4.83 -15.84 12.91
N MET A 39 -3.64 -15.37 12.51
CA MET A 39 -3.01 -14.18 13.09
C MET A 39 -3.90 -12.94 12.89
N PHE A 40 -4.37 -12.71 11.67
CA PHE A 40 -5.25 -11.57 11.37
C PHE A 40 -6.56 -11.65 12.15
N SER A 41 -7.13 -12.85 12.31
CA SER A 41 -8.35 -13.05 13.10
C SER A 41 -8.14 -12.72 14.58
N GLU A 42 -7.01 -13.11 15.15
CA GLU A 42 -6.67 -12.80 16.55
C GLU A 42 -6.42 -11.29 16.77
N LEU A 43 -5.76 -10.63 15.81
CA LEU A 43 -5.57 -9.18 15.81
C LEU A 43 -6.89 -8.43 15.68
N GLU A 44 -7.81 -8.91 14.84
CA GLU A 44 -9.15 -8.34 14.69
C GLU A 44 -9.96 -8.47 15.99
N GLN A 45 -9.91 -9.64 16.65
CA GLN A 45 -10.56 -9.83 17.95
C GLN A 45 -10.02 -8.86 19.02
N LEU A 46 -8.70 -8.62 19.04
CA LEU A 46 -8.10 -7.60 19.89
C LEU A 46 -8.65 -6.21 19.55
N ALA A 47 -8.73 -5.87 18.26
CA ALA A 47 -9.22 -4.57 17.81
C ALA A 47 -10.68 -4.34 18.24
N ILE A 48 -11.57 -5.30 17.98
CA ILE A 48 -12.98 -5.28 18.38
C ILE A 48 -13.12 -5.10 19.90
N LYS A 49 -12.37 -5.88 20.69
CA LYS A 49 -12.39 -5.81 22.17
C LYS A 49 -12.09 -4.40 22.70
N HIS A 50 -11.27 -3.63 21.98
CA HIS A 50 -10.85 -2.29 22.38
C HIS A 50 -11.56 -1.17 21.58
N ASN A 51 -12.60 -1.48 20.82
CA ASN A 51 -13.29 -0.52 19.94
C ASN A 51 -12.30 0.22 19.02
N VAL A 52 -11.37 -0.55 18.44
CA VAL A 52 -10.38 -0.12 17.46
C VAL A 52 -10.80 -0.71 16.11
N THR A 53 -10.72 0.09 15.05
CA THR A 53 -10.90 -0.39 13.69
C THR A 53 -9.56 -0.89 13.17
N MET A 54 -9.52 -2.13 12.68
CA MET A 54 -8.38 -2.68 11.97
C MET A 54 -8.68 -2.70 10.46
N THR A 55 -7.69 -2.28 9.67
CA THR A 55 -7.70 -2.35 8.21
C THR A 55 -6.49 -3.16 7.78
N LEU A 56 -6.72 -4.18 6.95
CA LEU A 56 -5.68 -5.02 6.36
C LEU A 56 -5.61 -4.79 4.86
N TYR A 57 -4.42 -4.44 4.35
CA TYR A 57 -4.12 -4.39 2.93
C TYR A 57 -2.88 -5.22 2.63
N VAL A 58 -3.08 -6.41 2.08
CA VAL A 58 -2.00 -7.41 1.90
C VAL A 58 -1.34 -7.76 3.24
N ASP A 59 -0.15 -7.22 3.51
CA ASP A 59 0.65 -7.40 4.71
C ASP A 59 0.67 -6.12 5.58
N ASP A 60 0.15 -5.01 5.07
CA ASP A 60 0.08 -3.73 5.78
C ASP A 60 -1.16 -3.69 6.69
N LEU A 61 -0.91 -3.55 8.00
CA LEU A 61 -1.92 -3.49 9.05
C LEU A 61 -2.01 -2.07 9.59
N THR A 62 -3.21 -1.50 9.57
CA THR A 62 -3.49 -0.20 10.17
C THR A 62 -4.56 -0.32 11.24
N PHE A 63 -4.31 0.28 12.40
CA PHE A 63 -5.25 0.33 13.51
C PHE A 63 -5.62 1.79 13.80
N SER A 64 -6.91 2.09 13.90
CA SER A 64 -7.42 3.42 14.20
C SER A 64 -8.43 3.38 15.36
N GLY A 65 -8.30 4.34 16.28
CA GLY A 65 -9.17 4.44 17.45
C GLY A 65 -8.46 5.05 18.65
N ASN A 66 -9.23 5.49 19.64
CA ASN A 66 -8.70 6.16 20.84
C ASN A 66 -7.84 5.25 21.73
N HIS A 67 -8.03 3.93 21.61
CA HIS A 67 -7.28 2.93 22.39
C HIS A 67 -6.02 2.42 21.68
N VAL A 68 -5.67 2.94 20.51
CA VAL A 68 -4.41 2.63 19.84
C VAL A 68 -3.27 3.38 20.53
N ASN A 69 -2.71 2.75 21.56
CA ASN A 69 -1.68 3.30 22.44
C ASN A 69 -0.45 2.36 22.50
N PRO A 70 0.63 2.71 23.24
CA PRO A 70 1.81 1.85 23.33
C PRO A 70 1.54 0.43 23.87
N LEU A 71 0.57 0.27 24.76
CA LEU A 71 0.16 -1.04 25.28
C LEU A 71 -0.51 -1.88 24.18
N PHE A 72 -1.44 -1.29 23.43
CA PHE A 72 -2.07 -1.94 22.27
C PHE A 72 -1.01 -2.40 21.25
N LYS A 73 -0.03 -1.54 20.95
CA LYS A 73 1.12 -1.88 20.09
C LYS A 73 1.93 -3.05 20.65
N SER A 74 2.15 -3.10 21.96
CA SER A 74 2.90 -4.20 22.60
C SER A 74 2.15 -5.53 22.52
N ILE A 75 0.83 -5.54 22.74
CA ILE A 75 0.01 -6.74 22.64
C ILE A 75 -0.08 -7.21 21.18
N THR A 76 -0.25 -6.27 20.25
CA THR A 76 -0.19 -6.54 18.80
C THR A 76 1.12 -7.23 18.42
N ARG A 77 2.26 -6.74 18.93
CA ARG A 77 3.57 -7.38 18.72
C ARG A 77 3.60 -8.82 19.22
N GLN A 78 3.13 -9.06 20.44
CA GLN A 78 3.10 -10.40 21.02
C GLN A 78 2.24 -11.38 20.23
N ILE A 79 1.13 -10.92 19.63
CA ILE A 79 0.34 -11.74 18.71
C ILE A 79 1.18 -12.08 17.47
N ILE A 80 1.74 -11.08 16.80
CA ILE A 80 2.54 -11.26 15.57
C ILE A 80 3.71 -12.22 15.81
N GLU A 81 4.43 -12.07 16.93
CA GLU A 81 5.57 -12.94 17.28
C GLU A 81 5.14 -14.37 17.60
N ARG A 82 3.98 -14.59 18.25
CA ARG A 82 3.44 -15.94 18.48
C ARG A 82 3.08 -16.69 17.20
N HIS A 83 2.75 -15.96 16.12
CA HIS A 83 2.53 -16.53 14.79
C HIS A 83 3.80 -16.63 13.94
N GLY A 84 4.98 -16.43 14.53
CA GLY A 84 6.28 -16.61 13.87
C GLY A 84 6.72 -15.43 13.00
N HIS A 85 6.07 -14.27 13.11
CA HIS A 85 6.42 -13.07 12.37
C HIS A 85 7.17 -12.06 13.23
N GLN A 86 7.88 -11.14 12.59
CA GLN A 86 8.55 -10.03 13.27
C GLN A 86 7.98 -8.69 12.79
N MET A 87 7.57 -7.84 13.72
CA MET A 87 7.22 -6.47 13.40
C MET A 87 8.46 -5.69 12.96
N HIS A 88 8.40 -5.08 11.78
CA HIS A 88 9.52 -4.28 11.28
C HIS A 88 9.74 -3.05 12.17
N PRO A 89 10.93 -2.87 12.79
CA PRO A 89 11.14 -1.91 13.87
C PRO A 89 10.96 -0.45 13.42
N THR A 90 11.45 -0.12 12.22
CA THR A 90 11.41 1.25 11.67
C THR A 90 10.12 1.59 10.91
N LYS A 91 9.37 0.58 10.45
CA LYS A 91 8.11 0.80 9.70
C LYS A 91 6.90 0.89 10.64
N THR A 92 7.00 0.35 11.85
CA THR A 92 5.91 0.38 12.83
C THR A 92 5.80 1.73 13.54
N LYS A 93 4.78 2.52 13.19
CA LYS A 93 4.57 3.87 13.71
C LYS A 93 3.30 3.96 14.54
N LEU A 94 3.36 4.76 15.61
CA LEU A 94 2.22 5.16 16.40
C LEU A 94 2.03 6.66 16.19
N TYR A 95 0.84 7.07 15.77
CA TYR A 95 0.55 8.46 15.43
C TYR A 95 -0.43 9.08 16.42
N ARG A 96 -0.26 10.37 16.72
CA ARG A 96 -1.25 11.16 17.46
C ARG A 96 -2.39 11.61 16.55
N GLY A 97 -3.52 12.00 17.15
CA GLY A 97 -4.73 12.38 16.42
C GLY A 97 -4.53 13.43 15.32
N LYS A 98 -3.76 14.50 15.58
CA LYS A 98 -3.51 15.60 14.61
C LYS A 98 -2.26 15.40 13.74
N GLU A 99 -1.48 14.35 13.97
CA GLU A 99 -0.27 14.11 13.18
C GLU A 99 -0.63 13.58 11.79
N PRO A 100 0.10 13.98 10.73
CA PRO A 100 -0.04 13.35 9.43
C PRO A 100 0.37 11.87 9.49
N LYS A 101 -0.56 10.99 9.13
CA LYS A 101 -0.40 9.53 9.17
C LYS A 101 -0.07 9.02 7.78
N LEU A 102 1.04 8.32 7.61
CA LEU A 102 1.34 7.64 6.35
C LEU A 102 0.73 6.23 6.41
N VAL A 103 -0.30 5.99 5.60
CA VAL A 103 -1.04 4.71 5.54
C VAL A 103 -1.01 4.24 4.09
N THR A 104 -0.56 3.02 3.80
CA THR A 104 -0.58 2.41 2.45
C THR A 104 -0.11 3.31 1.29
N GLY A 105 0.83 4.23 1.54
CA GLY A 105 1.38 5.15 0.52
C GLY A 105 0.67 6.50 0.37
N ILE A 106 -0.43 6.72 1.10
CA ILE A 106 -1.16 8.00 1.20
C ILE A 106 -0.97 8.65 2.57
N VAL A 107 -1.19 9.97 2.66
CA VAL A 107 -1.10 10.71 3.92
C VAL A 107 -2.49 11.10 4.38
N ILE A 108 -2.86 10.77 5.61
CA ILE A 108 -4.14 11.16 6.23
C ILE A 108 -3.85 12.20 7.31
N LYS A 109 -4.50 13.36 7.22
CA LYS A 109 -4.39 14.42 8.22
C LYS A 109 -5.74 15.12 8.35
N ASP A 110 -6.22 15.29 9.57
CA ASP A 110 -7.49 15.96 9.86
C ASP A 110 -8.64 15.38 9.00
N GLU A 111 -8.71 14.04 8.91
CA GLU A 111 -9.69 13.26 8.12
C GLU A 111 -9.62 13.46 6.59
N ILE A 112 -8.65 14.23 6.10
CA ILE A 112 -8.42 14.47 4.67
C ILE A 112 -7.27 13.59 4.18
N VAL A 113 -7.45 13.01 2.99
CA VAL A 113 -6.41 12.23 2.29
C VAL A 113 -5.59 13.13 1.38
N PHE A 114 -4.27 12.98 1.46
CA PHE A 114 -3.30 13.73 0.68
C PHE A 114 -2.34 12.80 -0.05
N VAL A 115 -1.93 13.24 -1.24
CA VAL A 115 -0.78 12.67 -1.94
C VAL A 115 0.50 12.90 -1.13
N ARG A 116 1.25 11.82 -0.90
CA ARG A 116 2.55 11.84 -0.22
C ARG A 116 3.51 12.85 -0.86
N ASN A 117 4.24 13.61 -0.05
CA ASN A 117 5.14 14.66 -0.52
C ASN A 117 6.18 14.16 -1.55
N GLU A 118 6.70 12.94 -1.37
CA GLU A 118 7.63 12.32 -2.31
C GLU A 118 7.03 12.17 -3.73
N GLN A 119 5.74 11.84 -3.84
CA GLN A 119 5.06 11.77 -5.13
C GLN A 119 4.86 13.15 -5.75
N ARG A 120 4.63 14.18 -4.93
CA ARG A 120 4.58 15.58 -5.38
C ARG A 120 5.93 16.04 -5.93
N MET A 121 7.03 15.70 -5.25
CA MET A 121 8.38 16.00 -5.72
C MET A 121 8.70 15.33 -7.05
N LYS A 122 8.37 14.04 -7.20
CA LYS A 122 8.50 13.32 -8.48
C LYS A 122 7.67 14.00 -9.58
N LEU A 123 6.44 14.39 -9.28
CA LEU A 123 5.59 15.09 -10.23
C LEU A 123 6.19 16.44 -10.69
N VAL A 124 6.78 17.21 -9.78
CA VAL A 124 7.47 18.47 -10.13
C VAL A 124 8.64 18.19 -11.09
N SER A 125 9.45 17.17 -10.80
CA SER A 125 10.55 16.75 -11.68
C SER A 125 10.06 16.33 -13.07
N ASP A 126 9.04 15.48 -13.13
CA ASP A 126 8.45 14.98 -14.38
C ASP A 126 7.88 16.13 -15.23
N ILE A 127 7.24 17.11 -14.60
CA ILE A 127 6.71 18.30 -15.29
C ILE A 127 7.83 19.19 -15.84
N THR A 128 8.90 19.40 -15.07
CA THR A 128 10.05 20.19 -15.53
C THR A 128 10.69 19.54 -16.74
N CYS A 129 10.87 18.21 -16.72
CA CYS A 129 11.40 17.45 -17.85
C CYS A 129 10.45 17.53 -19.06
N TRP A 130 9.14 17.34 -18.86
CA TRP A 130 8.14 17.48 -19.93
C TRP A 130 8.15 18.87 -20.57
N LYS A 131 8.27 19.95 -19.78
CA LYS A 131 8.33 21.32 -20.31
C LYS A 131 9.47 21.54 -21.30
N SER A 132 10.59 20.83 -21.16
CA SER A 132 11.74 20.91 -22.06
C SER A 132 11.53 20.18 -23.39
N ILE A 133 10.57 19.25 -23.46
CA ILE A 133 10.34 18.39 -24.64
C ILE A 133 8.97 18.58 -25.29
N LYS A 134 8.04 19.29 -24.65
CA LYS A 134 6.61 19.34 -25.03
C LYS A 134 6.35 19.80 -26.48
N ASP A 135 7.25 20.59 -27.06
CA ASP A 135 7.11 21.19 -28.39
C ASP A 135 7.87 20.39 -29.48
N ILE A 136 8.51 19.28 -29.11
CA ILE A 136 9.21 18.40 -30.05
C ILE A 136 8.17 17.52 -30.79
N PRO A 137 8.34 17.24 -32.09
CA PRO A 137 7.49 16.31 -32.81
C PRO A 137 7.37 14.98 -32.08
N ASN A 138 6.14 14.46 -31.96
CA ASN A 138 5.85 13.19 -31.31
C ASN A 138 6.17 13.13 -29.79
N ALA A 139 6.30 14.28 -29.12
CA ALA A 139 6.53 14.35 -27.66
C ALA A 139 5.50 13.58 -26.83
N ILE A 140 4.27 13.40 -27.35
CA ILE A 140 3.20 12.66 -26.67
C ILE A 140 3.54 11.19 -26.44
N ASN A 141 4.31 10.57 -27.33
CA ASN A 141 4.68 9.15 -27.27
C ASN A 141 6.04 8.92 -26.61
N MET A 142 6.73 9.98 -26.17
CA MET A 142 7.98 9.86 -25.45
C MET A 142 7.75 9.34 -24.02
N GLN A 143 8.69 8.53 -23.53
CA GLN A 143 8.63 7.90 -22.20
C GLN A 143 8.37 8.90 -21.06
N ILE A 144 8.94 10.10 -21.14
CA ILE A 144 8.76 11.17 -20.14
C ILE A 144 7.28 11.57 -20.06
N THR A 145 6.63 11.82 -21.21
CA THR A 145 5.22 12.21 -21.26
C THR A 145 4.30 11.07 -20.81
N LEU A 146 4.58 9.84 -21.25
CA LEU A 146 3.82 8.66 -20.83
C LEU A 146 3.91 8.42 -19.31
N THR A 147 5.11 8.58 -18.74
CA THR A 147 5.35 8.45 -17.30
C THR A 147 4.61 9.54 -16.52
N LEU A 148 4.65 10.79 -16.99
CA LEU A 148 3.95 11.91 -16.37
C LEU A 148 2.43 11.72 -16.40
N LEU A 149 1.86 11.32 -17.55
CA LEU A 149 0.43 11.04 -17.67
C LEU A 149 0.02 9.88 -16.78
N GLY A 150 0.78 8.77 -16.78
CA GLY A 150 0.54 7.62 -15.91
C GLY A 150 0.53 8.01 -14.43
N ARG A 151 1.50 8.83 -14.00
CA ARG A 151 1.54 9.36 -12.62
C ARG A 151 0.32 10.21 -12.30
N LEU A 152 -0.06 11.14 -13.17
CA LEU A 152 -1.21 12.02 -12.93
C LEU A 152 -2.52 11.24 -12.84
N TYR A 153 -2.74 10.24 -13.69
CA TYR A 153 -3.90 9.37 -13.60
C TYR A 153 -3.89 8.53 -12.32
N ALA A 154 -2.74 7.98 -11.92
CA ALA A 154 -2.62 7.25 -10.65
C ALA A 154 -2.93 8.15 -9.45
N LEU A 155 -2.45 9.40 -9.43
CA LEU A 155 -2.75 10.36 -8.37
C LEU A 155 -4.20 10.86 -8.38
N SER A 156 -4.92 10.72 -9.50
CA SER A 156 -6.30 11.15 -9.60
C SER A 156 -7.29 10.31 -8.81
N SER A 157 -6.90 9.11 -8.37
CA SER A 157 -7.67 8.31 -7.42
C SER A 157 -7.72 8.93 -6.02
N ILE A 158 -6.78 9.84 -5.71
CA ILE A 158 -6.69 10.54 -4.43
C ILE A 158 -7.28 11.95 -4.56
N ASP A 159 -6.87 12.71 -5.58
CA ASP A 159 -7.37 14.07 -5.83
C ASP A 159 -7.74 14.22 -7.32
N PRO A 160 -9.03 14.37 -7.65
CA PRO A 160 -9.51 14.49 -9.03
C PRO A 160 -8.82 15.58 -9.86
N LYS A 161 -8.28 16.64 -9.23
CA LYS A 161 -7.59 17.74 -9.92
C LYS A 161 -6.41 17.27 -10.77
N PHE A 162 -5.77 16.15 -10.40
CA PHE A 162 -4.68 15.57 -11.21
C PHE A 162 -5.16 15.05 -12.56
N LYS A 163 -6.43 14.62 -12.68
CA LYS A 163 -7.03 14.19 -13.95
C LYS A 163 -7.18 15.36 -14.92
N ASP A 164 -7.59 16.51 -14.42
CA ASP A 164 -7.73 17.72 -15.24
C ASP A 164 -6.36 18.20 -15.73
N ARG A 165 -5.35 18.13 -14.86
CA ARG A 165 -3.96 18.41 -15.25
C ARG A 165 -3.46 17.45 -16.33
N ALA A 166 -3.78 16.16 -16.25
CA ALA A 166 -3.41 15.18 -17.28
C ALA A 166 -4.04 15.53 -18.64
N ARG A 167 -5.31 15.92 -18.65
CA ARG A 167 -6.01 16.37 -19.88
C ARG A 167 -5.33 17.58 -20.50
N THR A 168 -4.98 18.58 -19.68
CA THR A 168 -4.27 19.78 -20.14
C THR A 168 -2.90 19.45 -20.71
N ILE A 169 -2.13 18.56 -20.08
CA ILE A 169 -0.83 18.13 -20.60
C ILE A 169 -1.00 17.40 -21.94
N LYS A 170 -1.95 16.47 -22.02
CA LYS A 170 -2.23 15.73 -23.25
C LYS A 170 -2.58 16.67 -24.40
N ALA A 171 -3.49 17.63 -24.17
CA ALA A 171 -3.89 18.63 -25.18
C ALA A 171 -2.72 19.52 -25.63
N ASN A 172 -1.83 19.90 -24.71
CA ASN A 172 -0.66 20.74 -25.03
C ASN A 172 0.49 19.99 -25.73
N THR A 173 0.48 18.66 -25.73
CA THR A 173 1.57 17.83 -26.30
C THR A 173 1.16 17.12 -27.60
N GLN A 174 -0.12 17.18 -27.98
CA GLN A 174 -0.63 16.59 -29.23
C GLN A 174 -0.44 17.50 -30.47
N LYS A 175 0.38 18.55 -30.35
CA LYS A 175 0.79 19.39 -31.47
C LYS A 175 1.96 18.75 -32.20
#